data_AF-A0A1T5DHS6-F1
#
_entry.id   AF-A0A1T5DHS6-F1
#
_cell.length_a   1.000
_cell.length_b   1.000
_cell.length_c   1.000
_cell.angle_alpha   90.00
_cell.angle_beta   90.00
_cell.angle_gamma   90.00
#
_symmetry.space_group_name_H-M   'P 1'
#
loop_
_entity.id
_entity.type
_entity.pdbx_description
1 polymer ?
#
loop_
_entity_poly.entity_id
_entity_poly.type
_entity_poly.pdbx_seq_one_letter_code
_entity_poly.pdbx_strand_id
1 'polypeptide(L)'
;MKTLQALFTVIALSITSTIFSQTKSSKIERFEIHEIGITVNSLDELKTIDWDDFFSVFELDEINSKITFFIELKDVDVQDKSNNDVHFSQLKFTVSGYESEKYEMQKQMLTITKKLLKNYKS
;
A
#
# COMPACT_ATOMS: atom_id res chain seq x y z
N MET A 1 -61.95 19.42 -18.54
CA MET A 1 -61.19 18.29 -17.95
C MET A 1 -59.96 17.84 -18.75
N LYS A 2 -59.78 18.26 -20.03
CA LYS A 2 -58.64 17.84 -20.87
C LYS A 2 -57.29 18.48 -20.51
N THR A 3 -57.31 19.70 -19.95
CA THR A 3 -56.10 20.44 -19.56
C THR A 3 -55.47 19.95 -18.26
N LEU A 4 -56.27 19.44 -17.33
CA LEU A 4 -55.79 18.89 -16.05
C LEU A 4 -55.10 17.54 -16.24
N GLN A 5 -55.62 16.70 -17.13
CA GLN A 5 -54.97 15.44 -17.52
C GLN A 5 -53.60 15.67 -18.17
N ALA A 6 -53.50 16.66 -19.08
CA ALA A 6 -52.23 17.01 -19.72
C ALA A 6 -51.18 17.51 -18.72
N LEU A 7 -51.60 18.27 -17.69
CA LEU A 7 -50.71 18.74 -16.63
C LEU A 7 -50.12 17.58 -15.81
N PHE A 8 -50.95 16.57 -15.48
CA PHE A 8 -50.48 15.35 -14.80
C PHE A 8 -49.51 14.52 -15.66
N THR A 9 -49.73 14.47 -16.98
CA THR A 9 -48.83 13.73 -17.89
C THR A 9 -47.44 14.38 -17.98
N VAL A 10 -47.36 15.72 -18.01
CA VAL A 10 -46.07 16.44 -18.07
C VAL A 10 -45.27 16.29 -16.77
N ILE A 11 -45.95 16.30 -15.62
CA ILE A 11 -45.31 16.11 -14.31
C ILE A 11 -44.78 14.67 -14.19
N ALA A 12 -45.54 13.67 -14.62
CA ALA A 12 -45.10 12.28 -14.60
C ALA A 12 -43.86 12.02 -15.47
N LEU A 13 -43.78 12.65 -16.65
CA LEU A 13 -42.63 12.51 -17.57
C LEU A 13 -41.35 13.20 -17.08
N SER A 14 -41.46 14.25 -16.26
CA SER A 14 -40.30 14.99 -15.75
C SER A 14 -39.67 14.32 -14.52
N ILE A 15 -40.43 13.55 -13.74
CA ILE A 15 -39.91 12.82 -12.58
C ILE A 15 -39.05 11.61 -13.04
N THR A 16 -39.40 10.97 -14.15
CA THR A 16 -38.66 9.81 -14.68
C THR A 16 -37.29 10.17 -15.26
N SER A 17 -37.12 11.37 -15.82
CA SER A 17 -35.83 11.81 -16.38
C SER A 17 -34.80 12.17 -15.31
N THR A 18 -35.23 12.63 -14.13
CA THR A 18 -34.34 12.91 -13.00
C THR A 18 -33.80 11.66 -12.30
N ILE A 19 -34.54 10.54 -12.35
CA ILE A 19 -34.12 9.28 -11.70
C ILE A 19 -33.06 8.57 -12.56
N PHE A 20 -33.15 8.65 -13.89
CA PHE A 20 -32.18 8.05 -14.80
C PHE A 20 -30.84 8.80 -14.89
N SER A 21 -30.79 10.08 -14.50
CA SER A 21 -29.55 10.85 -14.47
C SER A 21 -28.74 10.66 -13.17
N GLN A 22 -29.30 9.95 -12.18
CA GLN A 22 -28.67 9.69 -10.88
C GLN A 22 -28.22 8.24 -10.68
N THR A 23 -28.15 7.42 -11.74
CA THR A 23 -27.17 6.32 -11.80
C THR A 23 -25.78 6.94 -11.95
N LYS A 24 -25.35 7.66 -10.91
CA LYS A 24 -23.94 7.88 -10.61
C LYS A 24 -23.33 6.50 -10.65
N SER A 25 -22.54 6.25 -11.70
CA SER A 25 -21.49 5.25 -11.69
C SER A 25 -20.85 5.35 -10.31
N SER A 26 -21.09 4.35 -9.47
CA SER A 26 -20.30 4.16 -8.27
C SER A 26 -18.88 3.96 -8.80
N LYS A 27 -18.12 5.05 -8.91
CA LYS A 27 -16.67 4.97 -9.00
C LYS A 27 -16.29 4.24 -7.73
N ILE A 28 -16.08 2.94 -7.87
CA ILE A 28 -15.28 2.18 -6.94
C ILE A 28 -13.96 2.93 -6.97
N GLU A 29 -13.71 3.74 -5.93
CA GLU A 29 -12.40 4.33 -5.72
C GLU A 29 -11.44 3.16 -5.64
N ARG A 30 -10.67 2.95 -6.70
CA ARG A 30 -9.58 1.97 -6.66
C ARG A 30 -8.57 2.55 -5.69
N PHE A 31 -8.32 1.82 -4.60
CA PHE A 31 -7.25 2.16 -3.68
C PHE A 31 -5.94 1.87 -4.40
N GLU A 32 -5.20 2.93 -4.76
CA GLU A 32 -3.83 2.79 -5.28
C GLU A 32 -2.86 2.87 -4.12
N ILE A 33 -2.17 1.77 -3.84
CA ILE A 33 -1.13 1.71 -2.82
C ILE A 33 0.18 2.13 -3.50
N HIS A 34 0.86 3.14 -2.96
CA HIS A 34 2.15 3.62 -3.47
C HIS A 34 3.31 3.35 -2.51
N GLU A 35 3.01 3.07 -1.25
CA GLU A 35 4.01 2.77 -0.22
C GLU A 35 3.46 1.67 0.68
N ILE A 36 4.28 0.66 0.91
CA ILE A 36 4.05 -0.35 1.94
C ILE A 36 5.32 -0.53 2.74
N GLY A 37 5.17 -0.82 4.01
CA GLY A 37 6.29 -1.18 4.83
C GLY A 37 5.88 -1.66 6.18
N ILE A 38 6.90 -2.03 6.94
CA ILE A 38 6.77 -2.74 8.19
C ILE A 38 7.63 -2.00 9.19
N THR A 39 7.04 -1.70 10.35
CA THR A 39 7.78 -1.16 11.49
C THR A 39 7.89 -2.26 12.53
N VAL A 40 9.11 -2.57 12.94
CA VAL A 40 9.43 -3.63 13.90
C VAL A 40 10.15 -3.05 15.11
N ASN A 41 10.02 -3.72 16.25
CA ASN A 41 10.69 -3.33 17.50
C ASN A 41 11.85 -4.28 17.86
N SER A 42 12.12 -5.28 17.03
CA SER A 42 13.22 -6.22 17.21
C SER A 42 13.71 -6.77 15.87
N LEU A 43 14.97 -7.24 15.83
CA LEU A 43 15.48 -7.95 14.65
C LEU A 43 14.84 -9.33 14.47
N ASP A 44 14.33 -9.94 15.54
CA ASP A 44 13.70 -11.25 15.46
C ASP A 44 12.34 -11.19 14.74
N GLU A 45 11.58 -10.10 14.91
CA GLU A 45 10.36 -9.86 14.13
C GLU A 45 10.64 -9.91 12.62
N LEU A 46 11.78 -9.37 12.16
CA LEU A 46 12.14 -9.39 10.75
C LEU A 46 12.34 -10.80 10.17
N LYS A 47 12.69 -11.77 11.02
CA LYS A 47 12.87 -13.18 10.61
C LYS A 47 11.53 -13.89 10.41
N THR A 48 10.46 -13.36 11.00
CA THR A 48 9.12 -13.97 10.97
C THR A 48 8.24 -13.47 9.84
N ILE A 49 8.69 -12.45 9.11
CA ILE A 49 7.94 -11.88 7.98
C ILE A 49 7.85 -12.89 6.84
N ASP A 50 6.61 -13.12 6.38
CA ASP A 50 6.35 -13.73 5.08
C ASP A 50 6.53 -12.67 3.98
N TRP A 51 7.69 -12.71 3.33
CA TRP A 51 8.04 -11.74 2.31
C TRP A 51 7.22 -11.91 1.03
N ASP A 52 6.79 -13.13 0.71
CA ASP A 52 6.01 -13.38 -0.49
C ASP A 52 4.61 -12.79 -0.33
N ASP A 53 4.00 -12.96 0.85
CA ASP A 53 2.73 -12.31 1.21
C ASP A 53 2.87 -10.78 1.25
N PHE A 54 3.91 -10.25 1.91
CA PHE A 54 4.17 -8.81 1.99
C PHE A 54 4.23 -8.14 0.61
N PHE A 55 4.87 -8.78 -0.37
CA PHE A 55 4.99 -8.24 -1.72
C PHE A 55 3.76 -8.47 -2.61
N SER A 56 2.85 -9.35 -2.21
CA SER A 56 1.62 -9.65 -2.94
C SER A 56 0.63 -8.48 -2.93
N VAL A 57 0.71 -7.60 -1.93
CA VAL A 57 -0.20 -6.46 -1.72
C VAL A 57 -0.21 -5.46 -2.89
N PHE A 58 0.87 -5.40 -3.68
CA PHE A 58 0.87 -4.61 -4.92
C PHE A 58 0.38 -5.43 -6.11
N GLU A 59 -0.93 -5.56 -6.27
CA GLU A 59 -1.55 -5.92 -7.55
C GLU A 59 -1.93 -4.62 -8.26
N LEU A 60 -0.94 -3.93 -8.83
CA LEU A 60 -1.18 -2.70 -9.57
C LEU A 60 -1.38 -3.00 -11.06
N ASP A 61 -2.49 -2.50 -11.61
CA ASP A 61 -2.80 -2.60 -13.04
C ASP A 61 -1.94 -1.64 -13.90
N GLU A 62 -1.24 -0.68 -13.28
CA GLU A 62 -0.52 0.41 -13.97
C GLU A 62 1.00 0.31 -13.83
N ILE A 63 1.67 -0.09 -14.92
CA ILE A 63 3.13 -0.30 -15.01
C ILE A 63 3.96 0.97 -14.69
N ASN A 64 3.35 2.15 -14.80
CA ASN A 64 4.02 3.44 -14.59
C ASN A 64 3.86 4.00 -13.17
N SER A 65 3.16 3.30 -12.28
CA SER A 65 3.00 3.75 -10.91
C SER A 65 4.31 3.57 -10.15
N LYS A 66 4.69 4.61 -9.41
CA LYS A 66 5.84 4.55 -8.50
C LYS A 66 5.41 3.86 -7.21
N ILE A 67 6.15 2.83 -6.81
CA ILE A 67 5.95 2.09 -5.58
C ILE A 67 7.15 2.26 -4.64
N THR A 68 6.91 2.05 -3.35
CA THR A 68 7.93 2.13 -2.30
C THR A 68 7.72 0.99 -1.30
N PHE A 69 8.81 0.27 -1.01
CA PHE A 69 8.91 -0.66 0.10
C PHE A 69 9.74 -0.01 1.22
N PHE A 70 9.33 -0.17 2.48
CA PHE A 70 10.18 0.20 3.60
C PHE A 70 10.19 -0.83 4.75
N ILE A 71 11.29 -0.81 5.49
CA ILE A 71 11.42 -1.47 6.79
C ILE A 71 11.92 -0.41 7.76
N GLU A 72 11.26 -0.30 8.90
CA GLU A 72 11.63 0.61 9.98
C GLU A 72 11.89 -0.18 11.26
N LEU A 73 13.06 0.03 11.86
CA LEU A 73 13.38 -0.43 13.20
C LEU A 73 13.19 0.74 14.14
N LYS A 74 12.37 0.55 15.17
CA LYS A 74 12.10 1.56 16.17
C LYS A 74 12.64 1.14 17.52
N ASP A 75 13.49 1.99 18.09
CA ASP A 75 14.06 1.85 19.43
C ASP A 75 14.59 0.43 19.72
N VAL A 76 15.44 -0.07 18.81
CA VAL A 76 15.96 -1.44 18.84
C VAL A 76 17.40 -1.46 19.35
N ASP A 77 17.64 -2.23 20.40
CA ASP A 77 18.97 -2.57 20.88
C ASP A 77 19.45 -3.88 20.22
N VAL A 78 20.67 -3.86 19.67
CA VAL A 78 21.26 -5.02 18.98
C VAL A 78 22.74 -5.14 19.31
N GLN A 79 23.32 -6.32 19.07
CA GLN A 79 24.76 -6.52 19.14
C GLN A 79 25.36 -6.67 17.74
N ASP A 80 26.44 -5.94 17.46
CA ASP A 80 27.20 -6.15 16.23
C ASP A 80 28.04 -7.45 16.28
N LYS A 81 28.79 -7.73 15.21
CA LYS A 81 29.66 -8.93 15.13
C LYS A 81 30.81 -8.94 16.13
N SER A 82 31.17 -7.78 16.65
CA SER A 82 32.21 -7.58 17.64
C SER A 82 31.65 -7.59 19.07
N ASN A 83 30.36 -7.89 19.24
CA ASN A 83 29.61 -7.84 20.50
C ASN A 83 29.57 -6.43 21.12
N ASN A 84 29.64 -5.38 20.31
CA ASN A 84 29.33 -4.05 20.77
C ASN A 84 27.81 -3.85 20.75
N ASP A 85 27.29 -3.27 21.81
CA ASP A 85 25.89 -2.86 21.86
C ASP A 85 25.69 -1.64 20.95
N VAL A 86 24.70 -1.75 20.07
CA VAL A 86 24.30 -0.72 19.11
C VAL A 86 22.83 -0.44 19.32
N HIS A 87 22.52 0.83 19.59
CA HIS A 87 21.16 1.30 19.75
C HIS A 87 20.69 1.99 18.47
N PHE A 88 19.59 1.52 17.90
CA PHE A 88 18.90 2.16 16.79
C PHE A 88 17.62 2.82 17.29
N SER A 89 17.66 4.14 17.53
CA SER A 89 16.44 4.89 17.90
C SER A 89 15.41 4.87 16.77
N GLN A 90 15.86 5.16 15.54
CA GLN A 90 15.02 5.04 14.36
C GLN A 90 15.89 4.75 13.13
N LEU A 91 15.67 3.60 12.51
CA LEU A 91 16.38 3.21 11.30
C LEU A 91 15.38 2.76 10.24
N LYS A 92 15.19 3.58 9.20
CA LYS A 92 14.31 3.29 8.06
C LYS A 92 15.12 2.98 6.80
N PHE A 93 14.92 1.79 6.24
CA PHE A 93 15.40 1.44 4.90
C PHE A 93 14.24 1.56 3.92
N THR A 94 14.48 2.22 2.79
CA THR A 94 13.47 2.45 1.76
C THR A 94 14.02 2.04 0.40
N VAL A 95 13.20 1.33 -0.37
CA VAL A 95 13.47 1.00 -1.77
C VAL A 95 12.29 1.49 -2.58
N SER A 96 12.53 2.39 -3.54
CA SER A 96 11.49 2.98 -4.39
C SER A 96 11.87 2.84 -5.86
N GLY A 97 10.86 2.67 -6.70
CA GLY A 97 11.01 2.50 -8.15
C GLY A 97 9.65 2.42 -8.81
N TYR A 98 9.63 2.09 -10.09
CA TYR A 98 8.38 1.86 -10.83
C TYR A 98 7.88 0.43 -10.65
N GLU A 99 6.58 0.19 -10.87
CA GLU A 99 6.00 -1.16 -10.83
C GLU A 99 6.73 -2.13 -11.78
N SER A 100 7.20 -1.64 -12.93
CA SER A 100 8.06 -2.40 -13.85
C SER A 100 9.36 -2.94 -13.23
N GLU A 101 9.84 -2.30 -12.15
CA GLU A 101 11.07 -2.65 -11.42
C GLU A 101 10.78 -3.44 -10.14
N LYS A 102 9.50 -3.78 -9.86
CA LYS A 102 9.05 -4.43 -8.61
C LYS A 102 9.92 -5.61 -8.20
N TYR A 103 10.25 -6.51 -9.13
CA TYR A 103 11.06 -7.69 -8.83
C TYR A 103 12.49 -7.34 -8.35
N GLU A 104 13.13 -6.34 -8.96
CA GLU A 104 14.45 -5.89 -8.53
C GLU A 104 14.38 -5.15 -7.20
N MET A 105 13.32 -4.38 -6.96
CA MET A 105 13.08 -3.73 -5.68
C MET A 105 12.87 -4.74 -4.54
N GLN A 106 12.12 -5.81 -4.78
CA GLN A 106 11.94 -6.92 -3.82
C GLN A 106 13.29 -7.54 -3.45
N LYS A 107 14.13 -7.85 -4.43
CA LYS A 107 15.49 -8.38 -4.19
C LYS A 107 16.35 -7.43 -3.37
N GLN A 108 16.29 -6.13 -3.66
CA GLN A 108 17.03 -5.12 -2.91
C GLN A 108 16.57 -5.10 -1.45
N MET A 109 15.27 -5.11 -1.20
CA MET A 109 14.72 -5.11 0.16
C MET A 109 15.12 -6.37 0.94
N LEU A 110 15.01 -7.55 0.31
CA LEU A 110 15.48 -8.81 0.90
C LEU A 110 16.98 -8.80 1.18
N THR A 111 17.78 -8.19 0.30
CA THR A 111 19.22 -8.07 0.48
C THR A 111 19.56 -7.16 1.66
N ILE A 112 18.87 -6.04 1.81
CA ILE A 112 19.01 -5.14 2.96
C ILE A 112 18.70 -5.89 4.25
N THR A 113 17.55 -6.56 4.30
CA THR A 113 17.11 -7.35 5.46
C THR A 113 18.13 -8.45 5.82
N LYS A 114 18.62 -9.20 4.84
CA LYS A 114 19.66 -10.23 5.05
C LYS A 114 20.97 -9.64 5.57
N LYS A 115 21.39 -8.47 5.08
CA LYS A 115 22.59 -7.79 5.56
C LYS A 115 22.44 -7.35 7.02
N LEU A 116 21.27 -6.81 7.36
CA LEU A 116 20.92 -6.41 8.72
C LEU A 116 20.99 -7.61 9.68
N LEU A 117 20.26 -8.68 9.38
CA LEU A 117 20.23 -9.91 10.18
C LEU A 117 21.59 -10.64 10.26
N LYS A 118 22.46 -10.44 9.27
CA LYS A 118 23.82 -11.01 9.26
C LYS A 118 24.78 -10.20 10.13
N ASN A 119 24.61 -8.89 10.20
CA ASN A 119 25.54 -7.98 10.87
C ASN A 119 25.20 -7.72 12.33
N TYR A 120 23.92 -7.92 12.69
CA TYR A 120 23.40 -7.63 14.00
C TYR A 120 22.65 -8.83 14.56
N LYS A 121 22.76 -9.02 15.88
CA LYS A 121 22.04 -10.04 16.65
C LYS A 121 21.12 -9.33 17.64
N SER A 122 19.93 -9.88 17.83
CA SER A 122 19.02 -9.48 18.91
C SER A 122 19.36 -10.25 20.18
#